data_AF-A0A4P8L5D8-F1
#
_entry.id   AF-A0A4P8L5D8-F1
#
_cell.length_a   1.000
_cell.length_b   1.000
_cell.length_c   1.000
_cell.angle_alpha   90.00
_cell.angle_beta   90.00
_cell.angle_gamma   90.00
#
_symmetry.space_group_name_H-M   'P 1'
#
loop_
_entity.id
_entity.type
_entity.pdbx_description
1 polymer ?
#
loop_
_entity_poly.entity_id
_entity_poly.type
_entity_poly.pdbx_seq_one_letter_code
_entity_poly.pdbx_strand_id
1 'polypeptide(L)'
;MAVIGIDIGSRSIERVVWDPATGRWSWDKVPTTFDPVAQCRKLLADADGCPVVATGYGRRLVAEHFPGLSVRTITEIQAYARGVHHLVPEARTVLDIGGQDTKVIALSREGAVVRFEMNDRCAAGTGKFLEFMASSLQVPLEVFGDFALEADKQVTLNSMCTVFAESEATSLMARGERPQNIAMALHQAVVRRTLAMLRRVGGERPVVFAGGVAHNRCIVRLIGDSLGGGLILAEDPDVVGALGAALAGALP
;
A
#
# COMPACT_ATOMS: atom_id res chain seq x y z
N MET A 1 3.04 24.54 -15.27
CA MET A 1 3.47 23.35 -16.05
C MET A 1 3.03 22.14 -15.26
N ALA A 2 2.46 21.13 -15.92
CA ALA A 2 2.06 19.90 -15.24
C ALA A 2 3.29 19.17 -14.69
N VAL A 3 3.11 18.48 -13.57
CA VAL A 3 4.16 17.70 -12.89
C VAL A 3 3.71 16.25 -12.87
N ILE A 4 4.63 15.34 -13.22
CA ILE A 4 4.37 13.92 -13.22
C ILE A 4 4.95 13.32 -11.94
N GLY A 5 4.10 12.64 -11.17
CA GLY A 5 4.52 11.75 -10.10
C GLY A 5 4.46 10.32 -10.57
N ILE A 6 5.46 9.50 -10.25
CA ILE A 6 5.45 8.07 -10.55
C ILE A 6 5.87 7.27 -9.32
N ASP A 7 5.03 6.34 -8.88
CA ASP A 7 5.33 5.40 -7.81
C ASP A 7 5.65 4.05 -8.42
N ILE A 8 6.88 3.57 -8.25
CA ILE A 8 7.34 2.30 -8.80
C ILE A 8 7.35 1.27 -7.68
N GLY A 9 6.17 0.69 -7.44
CA GLY A 9 5.90 -0.31 -6.42
C GLY A 9 6.14 -1.75 -6.89
N SER A 10 6.28 -2.68 -5.95
CA SER A 10 6.65 -4.09 -6.24
C SER A 10 5.59 -4.91 -6.98
N ARG A 11 4.41 -4.34 -7.21
CA ARG A 11 3.26 -4.99 -7.84
C ARG A 11 2.64 -4.18 -8.95
N SER A 12 2.68 -2.88 -8.81
CA SER A 12 2.15 -1.94 -9.75
C SER A 12 3.02 -0.70 -9.78
N ILE A 13 2.90 0.01 -10.91
CA ILE A 13 3.51 1.30 -11.14
C ILE A 13 2.37 2.26 -11.44
N GLU A 14 2.26 3.29 -10.61
CA GLU A 14 1.23 4.32 -10.71
C GLU A 14 1.86 5.60 -11.23
N ARG A 15 1.20 6.25 -12.18
CA ARG A 15 1.54 7.59 -12.64
C ARG A 15 0.41 8.54 -12.28
N VAL A 16 0.76 9.73 -11.80
CA VAL A 16 -0.15 10.86 -11.63
C VAL A 16 0.38 12.03 -12.44
N VAL A 17 -0.50 12.69 -13.19
CA VAL A 17 -0.23 14.00 -13.81
C VAL A 17 -0.99 15.04 -13.01
N TRP A 18 -0.27 15.94 -12.35
CA TRP A 18 -0.83 17.03 -11.55
C TRP A 18 -0.66 18.36 -12.28
N ASP A 19 -1.73 19.15 -12.42
CA ASP A 19 -1.68 20.52 -12.92
C ASP A 19 -1.80 21.52 -11.76
N PRO A 20 -0.69 22.17 -11.34
CA PRO A 20 -0.70 23.13 -10.24
C PRO A 20 -1.57 24.37 -10.51
N ALA A 21 -1.82 24.71 -11.78
CA ALA A 21 -2.60 25.90 -12.13
C ALA A 21 -4.10 25.70 -11.89
N THR A 22 -4.60 24.48 -12.09
CA THR A 22 -6.02 24.16 -11.94
C THR A 22 -6.33 23.30 -10.72
N GLY A 23 -5.30 22.74 -10.07
CA GLY A 23 -5.48 21.82 -8.96
C GLY A 23 -6.07 20.46 -9.37
N ARG A 24 -6.05 20.14 -10.67
CA ARG A 24 -6.60 18.89 -11.21
C ARG A 24 -5.51 17.87 -11.44
N TRP A 25 -5.88 16.60 -11.36
CA TRP A 25 -5.01 15.50 -11.72
C TRP A 25 -5.74 14.37 -12.43
N SER A 26 -4.95 13.57 -13.12
CA SER A 26 -5.34 12.29 -13.70
C SER A 26 -4.29 11.24 -13.34
N TRP A 27 -4.66 9.96 -13.45
CA TRP A 27 -3.75 8.88 -13.11
C TRP A 27 -3.91 7.67 -14.02
N ASP A 28 -2.83 6.91 -14.15
CA ASP A 28 -2.75 5.66 -14.88
C ASP A 28 -1.98 4.63 -14.04
N LYS A 29 -2.26 3.35 -14.26
CA LYS A 29 -1.62 2.24 -13.53
C LYS A 29 -1.26 1.11 -14.48
N VAL A 30 -0.09 0.52 -14.29
CA VAL A 30 0.34 -0.72 -14.95
C VAL A 30 0.88 -1.71 -13.92
N PRO A 31 0.83 -3.02 -14.18
CA PRO A 31 1.47 -3.99 -13.29
C PRO A 31 2.99 -3.87 -13.37
N THR A 32 3.66 -4.08 -12.25
CA THR A 32 5.12 -4.27 -12.21
C THR A 32 5.42 -5.68 -12.70
N THR A 33 6.07 -5.78 -13.86
CA THR A 33 6.42 -7.06 -14.49
C THR A 33 7.91 -7.39 -14.29
N PHE A 34 8.39 -8.45 -14.94
CA PHE A 34 9.83 -8.78 -14.98
C PHE A 34 10.69 -7.69 -15.64
N ASP A 35 10.07 -6.77 -16.40
CA ASP A 35 10.72 -5.61 -17.04
C ASP A 35 10.02 -4.31 -16.59
N PRO A 36 10.35 -3.79 -15.39
CA PRO A 36 9.74 -2.57 -14.86
C PRO A 36 10.11 -1.33 -15.68
N VAL A 37 11.24 -1.33 -16.38
CA VAL A 37 11.67 -0.20 -17.22
C VAL A 37 10.77 -0.08 -18.45
N ALA A 38 10.38 -1.19 -19.07
CA ALA A 38 9.40 -1.17 -20.15
C ALA A 38 8.03 -0.65 -19.70
N GLN A 39 7.60 -0.95 -18.47
CA GLN A 39 6.36 -0.42 -17.91
C GLN A 39 6.45 1.08 -17.65
N CYS A 40 7.57 1.56 -17.07
CA CYS A 40 7.82 2.99 -16.91
C CYS A 40 7.80 3.71 -18.27
N ARG A 41 8.35 3.11 -19.33
CA ARG A 41 8.35 3.70 -20.68
C ARG A 41 6.95 3.90 -21.24
N LYS A 42 6.01 2.98 -20.98
CA LYS A 42 4.60 3.15 -21.37
C LYS A 42 3.98 4.33 -20.63
N LEU A 43 4.19 4.39 -19.32
CA LEU A 43 3.66 5.47 -18.49
C LEU A 43 4.30 6.83 -18.76
N LEU A 44 5.53 6.89 -19.28
CA LEU A 44 6.25 8.15 -19.50
C LEU A 44 6.35 8.54 -20.98
N ALA A 45 5.53 7.94 -21.86
CA ALA A 45 5.60 8.18 -23.31
C ALA A 45 5.33 9.63 -23.71
N ASP A 46 4.52 10.35 -22.94
CA ASP A 46 4.10 11.75 -23.09
C ASP A 46 4.68 12.66 -22.00
N ALA A 47 5.75 12.23 -21.33
CA ALA A 47 6.39 12.99 -20.23
C ALA A 47 7.34 14.11 -20.69
N ASP A 48 7.55 14.28 -22.00
CA ASP A 48 8.49 15.27 -22.53
C ASP A 48 8.11 16.69 -22.10
N GLY A 49 9.13 17.46 -21.68
CA GLY A 49 8.95 18.80 -21.13
C GLY A 49 8.27 18.90 -19.76
N CYS A 50 7.86 17.78 -19.13
CA CYS A 50 7.28 17.78 -17.78
C CYS A 50 8.33 17.39 -16.72
N PRO A 51 8.39 18.07 -15.55
CA PRO A 51 9.15 17.58 -14.41
C PRO A 51 8.58 16.25 -13.92
N VAL A 52 9.45 15.27 -13.67
CA VAL A 52 9.08 13.96 -13.15
C VAL A 52 9.63 13.77 -11.74
N VAL A 53 8.79 13.36 -10.81
CA VAL A 53 9.19 12.97 -9.46
C VAL A 53 8.87 11.49 -9.26
N ALA A 54 9.91 10.68 -9.07
CA ALA A 54 9.78 9.26 -8.86
C ALA A 54 9.87 8.88 -7.37
N THR A 55 9.01 7.94 -6.96
CA THR A 55 9.02 7.28 -5.66
C THR A 55 8.86 5.77 -5.83
N GLY A 56 8.68 5.04 -4.73
CA GLY A 56 8.67 3.58 -4.75
C GLY A 56 10.06 2.97 -4.56
N TYR A 57 10.10 1.65 -4.44
CA TYR A 57 11.36 0.89 -4.37
C TYR A 57 12.16 1.06 -5.68
N GLY A 58 11.48 1.14 -6.82
CA GLY A 58 12.07 1.28 -8.15
C GLY A 58 12.36 2.71 -8.58
N ARG A 59 12.24 3.72 -7.70
CA ARG A 59 12.35 5.16 -8.05
C ARG A 59 13.60 5.56 -8.84
N ARG A 60 14.70 4.82 -8.67
CA ARG A 60 15.97 5.10 -9.39
C ARG A 60 15.92 4.68 -10.86
N LEU A 61 15.06 3.73 -11.22
CA LEU A 61 14.93 3.23 -12.59
C LEU A 61 14.65 4.36 -13.58
N VAL A 62 13.80 5.33 -13.22
CA VAL A 62 13.47 6.46 -14.09
C VAL A 62 14.69 7.36 -14.28
N ALA A 63 15.36 7.73 -13.20
CA ALA A 63 16.53 8.59 -13.25
C ALA A 63 17.69 7.94 -14.04
N GLU A 64 17.83 6.62 -13.98
CA GLU A 64 18.91 5.87 -14.64
C GLU A 64 18.64 5.57 -16.12
N HIS A 65 17.38 5.34 -16.51
CA HIS A 65 17.04 4.84 -17.86
C HIS A 65 16.33 5.86 -18.77
N PHE A 66 16.02 7.06 -18.24
CA PHE A 66 15.31 8.11 -18.99
C PHE A 66 16.09 9.45 -18.92
N PRO A 67 17.33 9.52 -19.44
CA PRO A 67 18.20 10.69 -19.29
C PRO A 67 17.69 11.96 -19.99
N GLY A 68 16.70 11.85 -20.89
CA GLY A 68 16.04 13.00 -21.52
C GLY A 68 14.99 13.69 -20.65
N LEU A 69 14.62 13.10 -19.50
CA LEU A 69 13.62 13.66 -18.60
C LEU A 69 14.28 14.37 -17.42
N SER A 70 13.66 15.45 -16.94
CA SER A 70 14.05 16.08 -15.67
C SER A 70 13.47 15.27 -14.51
N VAL A 71 14.28 14.40 -13.91
CA VAL A 71 13.83 13.46 -12.88
C VAL A 71 14.39 13.80 -11.50
N ARG A 72 13.52 13.92 -10.51
CA ARG A 72 13.85 13.93 -9.09
C ARG A 72 13.34 12.66 -8.42
N THR A 73 13.96 12.24 -7.33
CA THR A 73 13.45 11.13 -6.52
C THR A 73 13.13 11.57 -5.09
N ILE A 74 12.08 10.99 -4.49
CA ILE A 74 11.73 11.12 -3.07
C ILE A 74 11.42 9.75 -2.47
N THR A 75 11.48 9.63 -1.14
CA THR A 75 11.11 8.37 -0.49
C THR A 75 9.60 8.17 -0.47
N GLU A 76 9.14 6.91 -0.43
CA GLU A 76 7.71 6.59 -0.30
C GLU A 76 7.12 7.19 0.98
N ILE A 77 7.90 7.25 2.05
CA ILE A 77 7.48 7.89 3.31
C ILE A 77 7.11 9.36 3.08
N GLN A 78 7.93 10.10 2.33
CA GLN A 78 7.65 11.50 1.98
C GLN A 78 6.49 11.63 1.01
N ALA A 79 6.41 10.73 0.03
CA ALA A 79 5.37 10.73 -0.99
C ALA A 79 3.99 10.49 -0.35
N TYR A 80 3.82 9.39 0.36
CA TYR A 80 2.56 9.06 1.03
C TYR A 80 2.15 10.10 2.06
N ALA A 81 3.08 10.66 2.84
CA ALA A 81 2.76 11.75 3.77
C ALA A 81 2.17 12.98 3.05
N ARG A 82 2.77 13.38 1.92
CA ARG A 82 2.28 14.51 1.12
C ARG A 82 0.95 14.21 0.44
N GLY A 83 0.83 13.04 -0.18
CA GLY A 83 -0.39 12.62 -0.87
C GLY A 83 -1.57 12.56 0.10
N VAL A 84 -1.38 11.93 1.26
CA VAL A 84 -2.42 11.88 2.30
C VAL A 84 -2.74 13.26 2.84
N HIS A 85 -1.74 14.10 3.17
CA HIS A 85 -2.04 15.43 3.71
C HIS A 85 -2.80 16.32 2.72
N HIS A 86 -2.56 16.16 1.42
CA HIS A 86 -3.32 16.85 0.39
C HIS A 86 -4.78 16.38 0.30
N LEU A 87 -5.01 15.06 0.36
CA LEU A 87 -6.34 14.48 0.26
C LEU A 87 -7.16 14.62 1.55
N VAL A 88 -6.51 14.49 2.71
CA VAL A 88 -7.11 14.48 4.04
C VAL A 88 -6.23 15.32 5.00
N PRO A 89 -6.37 16.66 5.00
CA PRO A 89 -5.51 17.57 5.78
C PRO A 89 -5.51 17.30 7.30
N GLU A 90 -6.59 16.75 7.84
CA GLU A 90 -6.75 16.40 9.24
C GLU A 90 -6.08 15.08 9.63
N ALA A 91 -5.55 14.30 8.67
CA ALA A 91 -4.91 13.02 8.94
C ALA A 91 -3.76 13.16 9.96
N ARG A 92 -3.63 12.16 10.82
CA ARG A 92 -2.54 12.08 11.81
C ARG A 92 -1.67 10.85 11.61
N THR A 93 -2.13 9.89 10.84
CA THR A 93 -1.33 8.71 10.51
C THR A 93 -1.68 8.21 9.13
N VAL A 94 -0.65 7.85 8.36
CA VAL A 94 -0.79 7.04 7.15
C VAL A 94 -0.52 5.60 7.51
N LEU A 95 -1.41 4.72 7.09
CA LEU A 95 -1.18 3.29 7.01
C LEU A 95 -1.14 2.93 5.52
N ASP A 96 -0.05 2.36 5.06
CA ASP A 96 0.07 1.80 3.71
C ASP A 96 0.40 0.31 3.84
N ILE A 97 -0.43 -0.56 3.30
CA ILE A 97 -0.13 -1.99 3.18
C ILE A 97 -0.03 -2.31 1.69
N GLY A 98 1.20 -2.36 1.20
CA GLY A 98 1.53 -2.67 -0.17
C GLY A 98 1.70 -4.17 -0.42
N GLY A 99 2.27 -4.49 -1.58
CA GLY A 99 2.57 -5.87 -1.96
C GLY A 99 3.67 -6.50 -1.09
N GLN A 100 4.83 -5.85 -0.99
CA GLN A 100 6.00 -6.42 -0.31
C GLN A 100 6.36 -5.76 1.01
N ASP A 101 5.71 -4.65 1.34
CA ASP A 101 5.97 -3.93 2.57
C ASP A 101 4.68 -3.37 3.19
N THR A 102 4.82 -2.95 4.44
CA THR A 102 3.80 -2.22 5.20
C THR A 102 4.46 -1.03 5.86
N LYS A 103 3.80 0.14 5.80
CA LYS A 103 4.30 1.41 6.33
C LYS A 103 3.28 2.00 7.28
N VAL A 104 3.76 2.50 8.41
CA VAL A 104 2.99 3.34 9.32
C VAL A 104 3.75 4.65 9.49
N ILE A 105 3.09 5.78 9.22
CA ILE A 105 3.71 7.10 9.19
C ILE A 105 2.87 8.04 10.06
N ALA A 106 3.39 8.48 11.20
CA ALA A 106 2.78 9.53 12.00
C ALA A 106 3.07 10.90 11.38
N LEU A 107 2.03 11.73 11.30
CA LEU A 107 2.07 13.06 10.69
C LEU A 107 1.88 14.16 11.74
N SER A 108 2.57 15.29 11.55
CA SER A 108 2.26 16.54 12.25
C SER A 108 0.97 17.15 11.69
N ARG A 109 0.48 18.23 12.33
CA ARG A 109 -0.71 18.95 11.83
C ARG A 109 -0.49 19.59 10.47
N GLU A 110 0.76 19.89 10.14
CA GLU A 110 1.25 20.46 8.89
C GLU A 110 1.61 19.38 7.85
N GLY A 111 1.28 18.11 8.12
CA GLY A 111 1.54 17.00 7.21
C GLY A 111 3.00 16.52 7.16
N ALA A 112 3.87 17.01 8.06
CA ALA A 112 5.26 16.58 8.11
C ALA A 112 5.39 15.19 8.77
N VAL A 113 6.36 14.40 8.33
CA VAL A 113 6.65 13.09 8.92
C VAL A 113 7.27 13.28 10.31
N VAL A 114 6.57 12.85 11.36
CA VAL A 114 7.05 12.90 12.74
C VAL A 114 7.83 11.63 13.08
N ARG A 115 7.27 10.48 12.72
CA ARG A 115 7.85 9.16 12.97
C ARG A 115 7.29 8.18 11.96
N PHE A 116 8.05 7.17 11.60
CA PHE A 116 7.55 6.08 10.78
C PHE A 116 8.15 4.74 11.20
N GLU A 117 7.45 3.67 10.84
CA GLU A 117 7.97 2.31 10.86
C GLU A 117 7.59 1.64 9.54
N MET A 118 8.52 0.84 9.00
CA MET A 118 8.31 0.10 7.77
C MET A 118 8.76 -1.34 7.97
N ASN A 119 7.94 -2.28 7.47
CA ASN A 119 8.28 -3.68 7.38
C ASN A 119 8.49 -4.04 5.91
N ASP A 120 9.74 -4.15 5.48
CA ASP A 120 10.15 -4.38 4.08
C ASP A 120 10.94 -5.69 3.89
N ARG A 121 11.30 -6.37 4.98
CA ARG A 121 12.11 -7.62 4.96
C ARG A 121 11.28 -8.89 5.07
N CYS A 122 10.00 -8.78 5.38
CA CYS A 122 9.15 -9.92 5.71
C CYS A 122 7.80 -9.78 5.05
N ALA A 123 7.41 -10.81 4.28
CA ALA A 123 6.10 -10.87 3.63
C ALA A 123 4.95 -10.88 4.66
N ALA A 124 5.19 -11.38 5.86
CA ALA A 124 4.17 -11.40 6.91
C ALA A 124 3.68 -9.98 7.21
N GLY A 125 2.36 -9.77 7.09
CA GLY A 125 1.73 -8.48 7.27
C GLY A 125 1.57 -7.63 6.00
N THR A 126 1.89 -8.16 4.82
CA THR A 126 1.80 -7.46 3.53
C THR A 126 0.83 -8.17 2.58
N GLY A 127 0.55 -7.57 1.41
CA GLY A 127 -0.23 -8.21 0.35
C GLY A 127 0.37 -9.52 -0.17
N LYS A 128 1.71 -9.67 -0.15
CA LYS A 128 2.40 -10.91 -0.55
C LYS A 128 2.08 -12.08 0.38
N PHE A 129 1.88 -11.82 1.67
CA PHE A 129 1.38 -12.86 2.56
C PHE A 129 -0.03 -13.29 2.14
N LEU A 130 -0.95 -12.34 1.93
CA LEU A 130 -2.32 -12.65 1.51
C LEU A 130 -2.35 -13.43 0.18
N GLU A 131 -1.54 -13.04 -0.79
CA GLU A 131 -1.40 -13.76 -2.07
C GLU A 131 -0.97 -15.21 -1.89
N PHE A 132 0.08 -15.47 -1.09
CA PHE A 132 0.53 -16.84 -0.85
C PHE A 132 -0.52 -17.67 -0.14
N MET A 133 -1.22 -17.08 0.84
CA MET A 133 -2.27 -17.80 1.56
C MET A 133 -3.51 -18.06 0.69
N ALA A 134 -3.91 -17.10 -0.13
CA ALA A 134 -5.00 -17.25 -1.10
C ALA A 134 -4.70 -18.39 -2.07
N SER A 135 -3.47 -18.42 -2.61
CA SER A 135 -2.98 -19.50 -3.47
C SER A 135 -3.00 -20.87 -2.77
N SER A 136 -2.53 -20.95 -1.52
CA SER A 136 -2.56 -22.20 -0.72
C SER A 136 -3.97 -22.73 -0.49
N LEU A 137 -4.95 -21.83 -0.32
CA LEU A 137 -6.36 -22.15 -0.16
C LEU A 137 -7.11 -22.29 -1.50
N GLN A 138 -6.41 -22.10 -2.64
CA GLN A 138 -6.97 -22.14 -3.99
C GLN A 138 -8.13 -21.14 -4.20
N VAL A 139 -8.04 -19.97 -3.55
CA VAL A 139 -9.01 -18.88 -3.68
C VAL A 139 -8.35 -17.73 -4.45
N PRO A 140 -9.02 -17.12 -5.45
CA PRO A 140 -8.49 -15.93 -6.10
C PRO A 140 -8.25 -14.79 -5.10
N LEU A 141 -7.12 -14.08 -5.22
CA LEU A 141 -6.71 -13.04 -4.28
C LEU A 141 -7.76 -11.92 -4.17
N GLU A 142 -8.41 -11.60 -5.28
CA GLU A 142 -9.38 -10.52 -5.42
C GLU A 142 -10.62 -10.75 -4.55
N VAL A 143 -11.02 -12.00 -4.36
CA VAL A 143 -12.19 -12.39 -3.55
C VAL A 143 -11.79 -12.92 -2.17
N PHE A 144 -10.49 -13.03 -1.87
CA PHE A 144 -10.01 -13.68 -0.65
C PHE A 144 -10.47 -12.98 0.63
N GLY A 145 -10.62 -11.65 0.59
CA GLY A 145 -11.18 -10.87 1.70
C GLY A 145 -12.66 -11.20 1.94
N ASP A 146 -13.48 -11.20 0.88
CA ASP A 146 -14.91 -11.53 1.01
C ASP A 146 -15.11 -12.99 1.44
N PHE A 147 -14.31 -13.89 0.89
CA PHE A 147 -14.27 -15.30 1.30
C PHE A 147 -13.98 -15.46 2.80
N ALA A 148 -13.05 -14.68 3.36
CA ALA A 148 -12.76 -14.70 4.80
C ALA A 148 -13.94 -14.19 5.64
N LEU A 149 -14.72 -13.24 5.15
CA LEU A 149 -15.87 -12.66 5.87
C LEU A 149 -17.04 -13.63 6.06
N GLU A 150 -17.06 -14.75 5.33
CA GLU A 150 -18.02 -15.85 5.48
C GLU A 150 -17.68 -16.81 6.63
N ALA A 151 -16.59 -16.55 7.37
CA ALA A 151 -16.21 -17.35 8.54
C ALA A 151 -17.31 -17.38 9.61
N ASP A 152 -17.60 -18.57 10.13
CA ASP A 152 -18.62 -18.82 11.15
C ASP A 152 -18.02 -19.22 12.51
N LYS A 153 -16.71 -19.44 12.55
CA LYS A 153 -16.00 -19.92 13.73
C LYS A 153 -14.61 -19.29 13.80
N GLN A 154 -14.21 -18.94 15.01
CA GLN A 154 -12.87 -18.46 15.27
C GLN A 154 -11.85 -19.59 15.22
N VAL A 155 -10.79 -19.38 14.44
CA VAL A 155 -9.60 -20.25 14.37
C VAL A 155 -8.39 -19.43 14.77
N THR A 156 -7.51 -20.02 15.57
CA THR A 156 -6.25 -19.38 15.98
C THR A 156 -5.11 -19.99 15.19
N LEU A 157 -4.30 -19.11 14.58
CA LEU A 157 -3.01 -19.48 14.02
C LEU A 157 -1.90 -19.10 15.01
N ASN A 158 -0.96 -20.01 15.19
CA ASN A 158 0.17 -19.85 16.11
C ASN A 158 1.34 -19.12 15.45
N SER A 159 1.48 -19.22 14.12
CA SER A 159 2.61 -18.62 13.40
C SER A 159 2.21 -17.48 12.47
N MET A 160 3.01 -16.41 12.50
CA MET A 160 2.96 -15.31 11.54
C MET A 160 3.95 -15.48 10.38
N CYS A 161 4.94 -16.37 10.50
CA CYS A 161 5.89 -16.62 9.43
C CYS A 161 5.15 -17.24 8.25
N THR A 162 5.22 -16.64 7.05
CA THR A 162 4.48 -17.09 5.86
C THR A 162 4.58 -18.60 5.62
N VAL A 163 5.79 -19.17 5.70
CA VAL A 163 6.04 -20.60 5.47
C VAL A 163 5.32 -21.47 6.50
N PHE A 164 5.36 -21.07 7.77
CA PHE A 164 4.72 -21.82 8.86
C PHE A 164 3.20 -21.60 8.89
N ALA A 165 2.74 -20.39 8.54
CA ALA A 165 1.32 -20.09 8.41
C ALA A 165 0.67 -20.92 7.29
N GLU A 166 1.37 -21.10 6.16
CA GLU A 166 0.94 -21.99 5.07
C GLU A 166 0.84 -23.45 5.53
N SER A 167 1.86 -23.92 6.25
CA SER A 167 1.90 -25.29 6.80
C SER A 167 0.76 -25.52 7.82
N GLU A 168 0.49 -24.52 8.66
CA GLU A 168 -0.57 -24.56 9.66
C GLU A 168 -1.96 -24.51 9.00
N ALA A 169 -2.15 -23.67 7.97
CA ALA A 169 -3.36 -23.62 7.17
C ALA A 169 -3.64 -24.97 6.48
N THR A 170 -2.61 -25.57 5.86
CA THR A 170 -2.69 -26.91 5.27
C THR A 170 -3.09 -27.97 6.30
N SER A 171 -2.51 -27.91 7.49
CA SER A 171 -2.85 -28.84 8.58
C SER A 171 -4.27 -28.64 9.14
N LEU A 172 -4.80 -27.42 9.11
CA LEU A 172 -6.19 -27.13 9.49
C LEU A 172 -7.16 -27.65 8.43
N MET A 173 -6.85 -27.46 7.14
CA MET A 173 -7.64 -28.03 6.05
C MET A 173 -7.69 -29.56 6.11
N ALA A 174 -6.55 -30.22 6.34
CA ALA A 174 -6.49 -31.67 6.48
C ALA A 174 -7.31 -32.22 7.66
N ARG A 175 -7.57 -31.39 8.68
CA ARG A 175 -8.44 -31.72 9.83
C ARG A 175 -9.92 -31.38 9.59
N GLY A 176 -10.27 -30.93 8.38
CA GLY A 176 -11.64 -30.61 8.01
C GLY A 176 -12.14 -29.25 8.50
N GLU A 177 -11.25 -28.33 8.89
CA GLU A 177 -11.67 -26.95 9.20
C GLU A 177 -12.13 -26.23 7.93
N ARG A 178 -13.16 -25.40 8.06
CA ARG A 178 -13.69 -24.65 6.91
C ARG A 178 -12.64 -23.66 6.42
N PRO A 179 -12.38 -23.57 5.10
CA PRO A 179 -11.33 -22.70 4.59
C PRO A 179 -11.60 -21.20 4.86
N GLN A 180 -12.86 -20.78 4.96
CA GLN A 180 -13.23 -19.41 5.34
C GLN A 180 -12.74 -19.05 6.76
N ASN A 181 -12.85 -19.98 7.71
CA ASN A 181 -12.38 -19.78 9.08
C ASN A 181 -10.85 -19.65 9.14
N ILE A 182 -10.15 -20.44 8.32
CA ILE A 182 -8.69 -20.36 8.15
C ILE A 182 -8.33 -18.99 7.52
N ALA A 183 -9.01 -18.60 6.45
CA ALA A 183 -8.82 -17.31 5.79
C ALA A 183 -9.01 -16.13 6.77
N MET A 184 -10.07 -16.14 7.57
CA MET A 184 -10.29 -15.14 8.62
C MET A 184 -9.12 -15.08 9.62
N ALA A 185 -8.63 -16.24 10.09
CA ALA A 185 -7.49 -16.29 11.00
C ALA A 185 -6.21 -15.67 10.40
N LEU A 186 -5.97 -15.89 9.10
CA LEU A 186 -4.86 -15.31 8.34
C LEU A 186 -4.98 -13.79 8.19
N HIS A 187 -6.18 -13.27 7.91
CA HIS A 187 -6.43 -11.83 7.85
C HIS A 187 -6.23 -11.17 9.23
N GLN A 188 -6.74 -11.78 10.30
CA GLN A 188 -6.51 -11.32 11.67
C GLN A 188 -5.02 -11.30 12.02
N ALA A 189 -4.24 -12.26 11.51
CA ALA A 189 -2.79 -12.29 11.65
C ALA A 189 -2.12 -11.03 11.08
N VAL A 190 -2.48 -10.65 9.84
CA VAL A 190 -2.01 -9.40 9.21
C VAL A 190 -2.38 -8.19 10.06
N VAL A 191 -3.64 -8.09 10.49
CA VAL A 191 -4.15 -6.97 11.28
C VAL A 191 -3.45 -6.84 12.63
N ARG A 192 -3.22 -7.95 13.35
CA ARG A 192 -2.48 -7.93 14.62
C ARG A 192 -1.09 -7.31 14.47
N ARG A 193 -0.39 -7.64 13.38
CA ARG A 193 0.94 -7.07 13.09
C ARG A 193 0.84 -5.57 12.76
N THR A 194 -0.12 -5.18 11.92
CA THR A 194 -0.37 -3.77 11.58
C THR A 194 -0.67 -2.93 12.81
N LEU A 195 -1.54 -3.40 13.70
CA LEU A 195 -1.87 -2.71 14.95
C LEU A 195 -0.68 -2.63 15.91
N ALA A 196 0.24 -3.61 15.88
CA ALA A 196 1.48 -3.52 16.64
C ALA A 196 2.42 -2.42 16.10
N MET A 197 2.52 -2.27 14.77
CA MET A 197 3.27 -1.17 14.15
C MET A 197 2.65 0.19 14.48
N LEU A 198 1.32 0.32 14.35
CA LEU A 198 0.57 1.52 14.73
C LEU A 198 0.87 1.96 16.16
N ARG A 199 0.84 1.02 17.12
CA ARG A 199 1.16 1.30 18.53
C ARG A 199 2.61 1.73 18.74
N ARG A 200 3.58 1.10 18.08
CA ARG A 200 5.02 1.44 18.23
C ARG A 200 5.38 2.81 17.65
N VAL A 201 4.74 3.18 16.55
CA VAL A 201 4.89 4.52 15.96
C VAL A 201 4.21 5.60 16.81
N GLY A 202 3.23 5.21 17.63
CA GLY A 202 2.37 6.16 18.33
C GLY A 202 1.36 6.79 17.37
N GLY A 203 0.83 5.99 16.43
CA GLY A 203 -0.12 6.45 15.43
C GLY A 203 -1.40 7.01 16.08
N GLU A 204 -1.79 8.19 15.62
CA GLU A 204 -2.97 8.92 16.06
C GLU A 204 -4.04 8.93 14.96
N ARG A 205 -5.28 9.21 15.37
CA ARG A 205 -6.42 9.31 14.44
C ARG A 205 -6.60 10.75 13.95
N PRO A 206 -7.15 10.96 12.75
CA PRO A 206 -7.56 9.94 11.78
C PRO A 206 -6.39 9.19 11.14
N VAL A 207 -6.57 7.89 10.95
CA VAL A 207 -5.66 7.01 10.23
C VAL A 207 -6.17 6.88 8.80
N VAL A 208 -5.39 7.31 7.82
CA VAL A 208 -5.69 7.13 6.41
C VAL A 208 -5.05 5.84 5.92
N PHE A 209 -5.85 4.92 5.38
CA PHE A 209 -5.41 3.65 4.86
C PHE A 209 -5.30 3.70 3.33
N ALA A 210 -4.10 3.41 2.82
CA ALA A 210 -3.73 3.40 1.41
C ALA A 210 -2.98 2.10 1.05
N GLY A 211 -2.54 2.00 -0.21
CA GLY A 211 -1.89 0.83 -0.77
C GLY A 211 -2.88 -0.25 -1.22
N GLY A 212 -2.39 -1.19 -2.03
CA GLY A 212 -3.27 -2.17 -2.70
C GLY A 212 -4.06 -3.09 -1.75
N VAL A 213 -3.59 -3.35 -0.53
CA VAL A 213 -4.35 -4.15 0.44
C VAL A 213 -5.54 -3.39 1.03
N ALA A 214 -5.62 -2.07 0.85
CA ALA A 214 -6.78 -1.28 1.23
C ALA A 214 -8.05 -1.66 0.42
N HIS A 215 -7.91 -2.36 -0.70
CA HIS A 215 -9.03 -2.97 -1.44
C HIS A 215 -9.59 -4.24 -0.77
N ASN A 216 -8.87 -4.84 0.18
CA ASN A 216 -9.33 -6.04 0.88
C ASN A 216 -10.32 -5.66 2.00
N ARG A 217 -11.61 -5.93 1.74
CA ARG A 217 -12.72 -5.59 2.65
C ARG A 217 -12.61 -6.20 4.04
N CYS A 218 -12.02 -7.41 4.16
CA CYS A 218 -11.79 -8.04 5.46
C CYS A 218 -10.73 -7.27 6.27
N ILE A 219 -9.60 -6.91 5.65
CA ILE A 219 -8.57 -6.11 6.32
C ILE A 219 -9.13 -4.74 6.73
N VAL A 220 -9.84 -4.05 5.84
CA VAL A 220 -10.46 -2.74 6.14
C VAL A 220 -11.39 -2.85 7.34
N ARG A 221 -12.30 -3.83 7.34
CA ARG A 221 -13.24 -4.07 8.45
C ARG A 221 -12.50 -4.34 9.75
N LEU A 222 -11.57 -5.30 9.76
CA LEU A 222 -10.86 -5.71 10.98
C LEU A 222 -10.00 -4.59 11.57
N ILE A 223 -9.36 -3.77 10.73
CA ILE A 223 -8.62 -2.58 11.20
C ILE A 223 -9.61 -1.54 11.75
N GLY A 224 -10.70 -1.27 11.03
CA GLY A 224 -11.74 -0.33 11.46
C GLY A 224 -12.33 -0.68 12.81
N ASP A 225 -12.70 -1.95 12.99
CA ASP A 225 -13.23 -2.51 14.24
C ASP A 225 -12.20 -2.41 15.37
N SER A 226 -10.93 -2.71 15.09
CA SER A 226 -9.85 -2.66 16.09
C SER A 226 -9.48 -1.24 16.51
N LEU A 227 -9.65 -0.26 15.62
CA LEU A 227 -9.53 1.15 15.96
C LEU A 227 -10.79 1.63 16.70
N GLY A 228 -11.99 1.15 16.38
CA GLY A 228 -13.22 1.69 16.95
C GLY A 228 -13.50 3.10 16.44
N GLY A 229 -13.25 3.33 15.14
CA GLY A 229 -13.49 4.59 14.44
C GLY A 229 -12.23 5.39 14.11
N GLY A 230 -12.36 6.34 13.17
CA GLY A 230 -11.26 7.19 12.70
C GLY A 230 -10.34 6.54 11.68
N LEU A 231 -10.73 5.41 11.08
CA LEU A 231 -10.13 4.86 9.88
C LEU A 231 -10.77 5.54 8.66
N ILE A 232 -9.98 6.14 7.81
CA ILE A 232 -10.39 6.75 6.54
C ILE A 232 -9.74 5.94 5.43
N LEU A 233 -10.53 5.44 4.49
CA LEU A 233 -10.00 4.81 3.28
C LEU A 233 -9.69 5.91 2.28
N ALA A 234 -8.48 5.93 1.70
CA ALA A 234 -8.19 6.81 0.58
C ALA A 234 -9.11 6.46 -0.61
N GLU A 235 -9.62 7.47 -1.32
CA GLU A 235 -10.56 7.28 -2.44
C GLU A 235 -9.95 6.37 -3.53
N ASP A 236 -8.74 6.71 -3.98
CA ASP A 236 -7.90 5.86 -4.81
C ASP A 236 -6.66 5.44 -4.01
N PRO A 237 -6.68 4.32 -3.28
CA PRO A 237 -5.62 3.98 -2.33
C PRO A 237 -4.29 3.62 -3.00
N ASP A 238 -4.31 3.19 -4.26
CA ASP A 238 -3.11 2.80 -5.02
C ASP A 238 -2.25 4.00 -5.41
N VAL A 239 -2.86 5.16 -5.68
CA VAL A 239 -2.17 6.29 -6.35
C VAL A 239 -1.63 7.34 -5.38
N VAL A 240 -1.86 7.18 -4.08
CA VAL A 240 -1.48 8.14 -3.05
C VAL A 240 0.02 8.47 -3.09
N GLY A 241 0.88 7.46 -3.30
CA GLY A 241 2.31 7.65 -3.43
C GLY A 241 2.68 8.48 -4.67
N ALA A 242 2.12 8.13 -5.84
CA ALA A 242 2.37 8.86 -7.08
C ALA A 242 1.86 10.32 -7.00
N LEU A 243 0.68 10.54 -6.42
CA LEU A 243 0.14 11.88 -6.19
C LEU A 243 1.07 12.71 -5.29
N GLY A 244 1.51 12.12 -4.18
CA GLY A 244 2.45 12.78 -3.27
C GLY A 244 3.79 13.11 -3.90
N ALA A 245 4.26 12.28 -4.85
CA ALA A 245 5.44 12.57 -5.66
C ALA A 245 5.19 13.75 -6.61
N ALA A 246 4.06 13.77 -7.32
CA ALA A 246 3.70 14.88 -8.22
C ALA A 246 3.62 16.22 -7.46
N LEU A 247 2.96 16.23 -6.31
CA LEU A 247 2.85 17.41 -5.43
C LEU A 247 4.21 17.91 -4.94
N ALA A 248 5.16 17.02 -4.70
CA ALA A 248 6.52 17.39 -4.28
C ALA A 248 7.34 18.10 -5.37
N GLY A 249 7.00 17.92 -6.65
CA GLY A 249 7.64 18.61 -7.77
C GLY A 249 6.98 19.93 -8.14
N ALA A 250 5.78 20.21 -7.61
CA ALA A 250 5.05 21.46 -7.81
C ALA A 250 5.47 22.58 -6.84
N LEU A 251 6.18 22.23 -5.75
CA LEU A 251 6.70 23.18 -4.78
C LEU A 251 8.13 23.60 -5.18
N PRO A 252 8.47 24.90 -5.09
CA PRO A 252 9.82 25.40 -5.36
C PRO A 252 10.90 24.78 -4.46
#